data_AF-A0A6B3SM00-F1
#
_entry.id   AF-A0A6B3SM00-F1
#
_cell.length_a   1.000
_cell.length_b   1.000
_cell.length_c   1.000
_cell.angle_alpha   90.00
_cell.angle_beta   90.00
_cell.angle_gamma   90.00
#
_symmetry.space_group_name_H-M   'P 1'
#
loop_
_entity.id
_entity.type
_entity.pdbx_description
1 polymer ?
#
loop_
_entity_poly.entity_id
_entity_poly.type
_entity_poly.pdbx_seq_one_letter_code
_entity_poly.pdbx_strand_id
1 'polypeptide(L)'
;MDITRLHVGKTLSEAAIHNGTIYLAGQVAEDLTQDITGQTKEVLGHVDRLLAEAGSDKSRILMCQIFLADLADFPAMNAAWNDWVAAGNAPPRATVQARLAKPEWLVEMVVTAAVAEPVSR
;
A
#
# COMPACT_ATOMS: atom_id res chain seq x y z
N MET A 1 7.60 8.93 21.89
CA MET A 1 6.96 7.60 21.72
C MET A 1 7.99 6.65 21.15
N ASP A 2 7.97 5.38 21.52
CA ASP A 2 8.84 4.35 20.93
C ASP A 2 8.33 3.93 19.54
N ILE A 3 9.06 3.06 18.84
CA ILE A 3 8.65 2.48 17.55
C ILE A 3 7.89 1.17 17.80
N THR A 4 6.66 1.07 17.28
CA THR A 4 5.92 -0.20 17.23
C THR A 4 6.10 -0.85 15.85
N ARG A 5 6.23 -2.17 15.78
CA ARG A 5 6.30 -2.92 14.52
C ARG A 5 5.25 -4.03 14.50
N LEU A 6 4.65 -4.25 13.34
CA LEU A 6 3.71 -5.33 13.09
C LEU A 6 4.34 -6.38 12.17
N HIS A 7 4.00 -7.65 12.38
CA HIS A 7 4.45 -8.80 11.57
C HIS A 7 5.97 -8.81 11.33
N VAL A 8 6.74 -8.84 12.42
CA VAL A 8 8.21 -8.77 12.36
C VAL A 8 8.78 -10.12 11.91
N GLY A 9 9.32 -10.17 10.70
CA GLY A 9 10.16 -11.24 10.20
C GLY A 9 11.66 -10.97 10.40
N LYS A 10 12.51 -11.88 9.92
CA LYS A 10 13.98 -11.74 9.97
C LYS A 10 14.50 -10.63 9.05
N THR A 11 13.85 -10.44 7.89
CA THR A 11 14.28 -9.49 6.85
C THR A 11 13.59 -8.14 6.98
N LEU A 12 12.27 -8.13 7.22
CA LEU A 12 11.46 -6.93 7.31
C LEU A 12 10.30 -7.11 8.30
N SER A 13 9.68 -6.00 8.70
CA SER A 13 8.36 -5.95 9.31
C SER A 13 7.36 -5.39 8.29
N GLU A 14 6.14 -5.91 8.25
CA GLU A 14 5.10 -5.41 7.33
C GLU A 14 4.70 -3.95 7.61
N ALA A 15 4.77 -3.53 8.89
CA ALA A 15 4.54 -2.15 9.26
C ALA A 15 5.44 -1.67 10.41
N ALA A 16 5.76 -0.38 10.39
CA ALA A 16 6.34 0.34 11.52
C ALA A 16 5.50 1.59 11.82
N ILE A 17 5.27 1.86 13.10
CA ILE A 17 4.47 2.99 13.58
C ILE A 17 5.34 3.83 14.50
N HIS A 18 5.41 5.12 14.22
CA HIS A 18 6.13 6.08 15.07
C HIS A 18 5.51 7.47 14.97
N ASN A 19 5.26 8.09 16.13
CA ASN A 19 4.76 9.46 16.24
C ASN A 19 3.54 9.76 15.33
N GLY A 20 2.53 8.88 15.37
CA GLY A 20 1.31 9.03 14.56
C GLY A 20 1.49 8.75 13.07
N THR A 21 2.65 8.27 12.61
CA THR A 21 2.90 7.89 11.22
C THR A 21 3.07 6.38 11.10
N ILE A 22 2.45 5.80 10.08
CA ILE A 22 2.49 4.40 9.71
C ILE A 22 3.31 4.28 8.42
N TYR A 23 4.29 3.38 8.43
CA TYR A 23 5.10 3.01 7.28
C TYR A 23 4.83 1.55 6.96
N LEU A 24 4.27 1.27 5.79
CA LEU A 24 4.12 -0.10 5.29
C LEU A 24 5.35 -0.50 4.48
N ALA A 25 5.75 -1.77 4.58
CA ALA A 25 6.69 -2.37 3.64
C ALA A 25 6.09 -2.41 2.22
N GLY A 26 6.92 -2.70 1.21
CA GLY A 26 6.45 -2.92 -0.15
C GLY A 26 5.43 -4.06 -0.21
N GLN A 27 4.19 -3.72 -0.56
CA GLN A 27 3.10 -4.67 -0.66
C GLN A 27 3.03 -5.20 -2.10
N VAL A 28 2.98 -6.53 -2.21
CA VAL A 28 2.98 -7.30 -3.46
C VAL A 28 1.87 -8.35 -3.41
N ALA A 29 1.47 -8.89 -4.56
CA ALA A 29 0.50 -9.97 -4.62
C ALA A 29 1.12 -11.31 -4.20
N GLU A 30 0.31 -12.15 -3.54
CA GLU A 30 0.59 -13.54 -3.24
C GLU A 30 0.17 -14.46 -4.39
N ASP A 31 -0.99 -14.20 -5.02
CA ASP A 31 -1.42 -14.93 -6.21
C ASP A 31 -0.87 -14.33 -7.50
N LEU A 32 0.24 -14.91 -7.93
CA LEU A 32 1.03 -14.51 -9.09
C LEU A 32 0.38 -14.91 -10.43
N THR A 33 -0.75 -15.61 -10.41
CA THR A 33 -1.46 -16.02 -11.62
C THR A 33 -2.43 -14.95 -12.13
N GLN A 34 -2.70 -13.92 -11.32
CA GLN A 34 -3.58 -12.82 -11.66
C GLN A 34 -2.92 -11.83 -12.63
N ASP A 35 -3.77 -11.16 -13.41
CA ASP A 35 -3.39 -10.00 -14.21
C ASP A 35 -3.14 -8.77 -13.32
N ILE A 36 -2.76 -7.65 -13.93
CA ILE A 36 -2.50 -6.41 -13.19
C ILE A 36 -3.70 -5.96 -12.35
N THR A 37 -4.94 -6.11 -12.85
CA THR A 37 -6.13 -5.68 -12.10
C THR A 37 -6.31 -6.53 -10.86
N GLY A 38 -6.12 -7.84 -10.96
CA GLY A 38 -6.17 -8.75 -9.82
C GLY A 38 -5.06 -8.45 -8.80
N GLN A 39 -3.80 -8.42 -9.24
CA GLN A 39 -2.67 -8.12 -8.34
C GLN A 39 -2.80 -6.75 -7.68
N THR A 40 -3.30 -5.73 -8.41
CA THR A 40 -3.55 -4.40 -7.83
C THR A 40 -4.60 -4.47 -6.72
N LYS A 41 -5.72 -5.17 -6.93
CA LYS A 41 -6.78 -5.29 -5.91
C LYS A 41 -6.29 -6.03 -4.67
N GLU A 42 -5.51 -7.08 -4.86
CA GLU A 42 -4.94 -7.85 -3.76
C GLU A 42 -3.97 -7.00 -2.92
N VAL A 43 -3.05 -6.29 -3.58
CA VAL A 43 -2.12 -5.35 -2.93
C VAL A 43 -2.85 -4.26 -2.16
N LEU A 44 -3.90 -3.66 -2.74
CA LEU A 44 -4.72 -2.67 -2.06
C LEU A 44 -5.48 -3.27 -0.86
N GLY A 45 -5.91 -4.53 -0.94
CA GLY A 45 -6.47 -5.28 0.18
C GLY A 45 -5.47 -5.50 1.32
N HIS A 46 -4.19 -5.78 0.99
CA HIS A 46 -3.12 -5.85 1.99
C HIS A 46 -2.90 -4.50 2.69
N VAL A 47 -2.90 -3.41 1.92
CA VAL A 47 -2.82 -2.04 2.46
C VAL A 47 -3.98 -1.77 3.42
N ASP A 48 -5.22 -2.05 3.05
CA ASP A 48 -6.39 -1.86 3.92
C ASP A 48 -6.25 -2.64 5.24
N ARG A 49 -5.86 -3.93 5.16
CA ARG A 49 -5.66 -4.78 6.34
C ARG A 49 -4.59 -4.19 7.28
N LEU A 50 -3.42 -3.84 6.75
CA LEU A 50 -2.31 -3.33 7.55
C LEU A 50 -2.60 -1.96 8.15
N LEU A 51 -3.29 -1.07 7.42
CA LEU A 51 -3.74 0.21 7.95
C LEU A 51 -4.75 0.01 9.09
N ALA A 52 -5.72 -0.90 8.93
CA ALA A 52 -6.70 -1.19 9.97
C ALA A 52 -6.05 -1.74 11.26
N GLU A 53 -5.11 -2.68 11.13
CA GLU A 53 -4.34 -3.20 12.27
C GLU A 53 -3.51 -2.12 12.98
N ALA A 54 -3.05 -1.10 12.24
CA ALA A 54 -2.34 0.05 12.76
C ALA A 54 -3.25 1.20 13.23
N GLY A 55 -4.57 0.99 13.27
CA GLY A 55 -5.54 2.00 13.72
C GLY A 55 -5.74 3.14 12.73
N SER A 56 -5.79 2.84 11.43
CA SER A 56 -5.95 3.79 10.33
C SER A 56 -6.82 3.21 9.21
N ASP A 57 -6.97 3.95 8.14
CA ASP A 57 -7.67 3.55 6.92
C ASP A 57 -7.13 4.31 5.70
N LYS A 58 -7.56 3.90 4.51
CA LYS A 58 -7.10 4.49 3.24
C LYS A 58 -7.36 5.99 3.06
N SER A 59 -8.28 6.61 3.82
CA SER A 59 -8.50 8.06 3.82
C SER A 59 -7.41 8.86 4.54
N ARG A 60 -6.49 8.17 5.23
CA ARG A 60 -5.39 8.75 6.01
C ARG A 60 -4.03 8.53 5.35
N ILE A 61 -4.00 8.05 4.11
CA ILE A 61 -2.75 7.85 3.38
C ILE A 61 -2.11 9.21 3.09
N LEU A 62 -0.85 9.35 3.47
CA LEU A 62 -0.03 10.54 3.24
C LEU A 62 0.72 10.48 1.91
N MET A 63 1.12 9.28 1.50
CA MET A 63 1.82 9.03 0.24
C MET A 63 1.67 7.57 -0.20
N CYS A 64 1.53 7.36 -1.51
CA CYS A 64 1.66 6.03 -2.14
C CYS A 64 2.66 6.09 -3.30
N GLN A 65 3.67 5.22 -3.25
CA GLN A 65 4.60 4.99 -4.37
C GLN A 65 4.22 3.67 -5.03
N ILE A 66 4.01 3.70 -6.34
CA ILE A 66 3.60 2.54 -7.13
C ILE A 66 4.70 2.22 -8.13
N PHE A 67 5.18 0.99 -8.08
CA PHE A 67 6.18 0.45 -8.99
C PHE A 67 5.49 -0.58 -9.89
N LEU A 68 5.32 -0.26 -11.17
CA LEU A 68 4.79 -1.17 -12.17
C LEU A 68 5.94 -1.89 -12.90
N ALA A 69 5.76 -3.17 -13.21
CA ALA A 69 6.70 -3.92 -14.04
C ALA A 69 6.72 -3.37 -15.49
N ASP A 70 5.55 -3.01 -16.02
CA ASP A 70 5.35 -2.41 -17.35
C ASP A 70 4.32 -1.27 -17.27
N LEU A 71 4.60 -0.11 -17.88
CA LEU A 71 3.64 1.00 -17.94
C LEU A 71 2.47 0.76 -18.91
N ALA A 72 2.54 -0.27 -19.76
CA ALA A 72 1.38 -0.71 -20.54
C ALA A 72 0.18 -1.06 -19.65
N ASP A 73 0.44 -1.52 -18.43
CA ASP A 73 -0.57 -1.90 -17.43
C ASP A 73 -1.15 -0.71 -16.63
N PHE A 74 -0.58 0.49 -16.82
CA PHE A 74 -0.98 1.69 -16.08
C PHE A 74 -2.48 2.02 -16.15
N PRO A 75 -3.18 1.92 -17.31
CA PRO A 75 -4.62 2.16 -17.36
C PRO A 75 -5.44 1.17 -16.52
N ALA A 76 -5.10 -0.12 -16.55
CA ALA A 76 -5.81 -1.16 -15.83
C ALA A 76 -5.55 -1.10 -14.32
N MET A 77 -4.30 -0.81 -13.91
CA MET A 77 -3.97 -0.51 -12.52
C MET A 77 -4.74 0.72 -12.02
N ASN A 78 -4.81 1.80 -12.81
CA ASN A 78 -5.54 3.01 -12.43
C ASN A 78 -7.04 2.77 -12.25
N ALA A 79 -7.66 1.92 -13.07
CA ALA A 79 -9.06 1.57 -12.89
C ALA A 79 -9.30 0.92 -11.52
N ALA A 80 -8.49 -0.09 -11.17
CA ALA A 80 -8.55 -0.73 -9.86
C ALA A 80 -8.26 0.23 -8.70
N TRP A 81 -7.27 1.12 -8.86
CA TRP A 81 -6.97 2.18 -7.89
C TRP A 81 -8.15 3.14 -7.69
N ASN A 82 -8.78 3.61 -8.77
CA ASN A 82 -9.87 4.58 -8.72
C ASN A 82 -11.13 4.02 -8.06
N ASP A 83 -11.41 2.73 -8.27
CA ASP A 83 -12.51 2.04 -7.59
C ASP A 83 -12.27 1.90 -6.08
N TRP A 84 -11.01 1.83 -5.66
CA TRP A 84 -10.63 1.61 -4.27
C TRP A 84 -10.41 2.90 -3.47
N VAL A 85 -9.80 3.92 -4.06
CA VAL A 85 -9.33 5.11 -3.33
C VAL A 85 -10.48 5.87 -2.65
N ALA A 86 -10.24 6.40 -1.45
CA ALA A 86 -11.25 7.16 -0.73
C ALA A 86 -11.64 8.44 -1.48
N ALA A 87 -12.92 8.55 -1.87
CA ALA A 87 -13.45 9.73 -2.54
C ALA A 87 -13.18 11.01 -1.72
N GLY A 88 -12.68 12.05 -2.38
CA GLY A 88 -12.29 13.32 -1.74
C GLY A 88 -11.03 13.27 -0.88
N ASN A 89 -10.40 12.09 -0.69
CA ASN A 89 -9.22 11.89 0.13
C ASN A 89 -8.14 11.09 -0.64
N ALA A 90 -8.05 11.27 -1.95
CA ALA A 90 -7.01 10.62 -2.74
C ALA A 90 -5.63 11.15 -2.32
N PRO A 91 -4.67 10.27 -1.99
CA PRO A 91 -3.37 10.71 -1.47
C PRO A 91 -2.48 11.25 -2.60
N PRO A 92 -1.45 12.05 -2.26
CA PRO A 92 -0.28 12.18 -3.10
C PRO A 92 0.23 10.80 -3.54
N ARG A 93 0.49 10.66 -4.85
CA ARG A 93 0.88 9.39 -5.46
C ARG A 93 1.90 9.60 -6.56
N ALA A 94 2.90 8.72 -6.62
CA ALA A 94 3.83 8.63 -7.73
C ALA A 94 3.78 7.22 -8.33
N THR A 95 3.86 7.12 -9.65
CA THR A 95 3.94 5.84 -10.35
C THR A 95 5.12 5.86 -11.31
N VAL A 96 5.93 4.81 -11.25
CA VAL A 96 7.09 4.62 -12.12
C VAL A 96 7.12 3.18 -12.62
N GLN A 97 7.84 2.96 -13.72
CA GLN A 97 8.23 1.61 -14.13
C GLN A 97 9.49 1.18 -13.38
N ALA A 98 9.53 -0.06 -12.87
CA ALA A 98 10.70 -0.63 -12.23
C ALA A 98 10.76 -2.15 -12.42
N ARG A 99 11.97 -2.73 -12.34
CA ARG A 99 12.13 -4.18 -12.24
C ARG A 99 11.86 -4.60 -10.79
N LEU A 100 10.89 -5.50 -10.61
CA LEU A 100 10.53 -6.06 -9.30
C LEU A 100 11.36 -7.31 -8.97
N ALA A 101 11.33 -7.75 -7.70
CA ALA A 101 12.19 -8.84 -7.24
C ALA A 101 11.80 -10.22 -7.81
N LYS A 102 10.52 -10.40 -8.18
CA LYS A 102 10.02 -11.56 -8.92
C LYS A 102 9.47 -11.11 -10.27
N PRO A 103 9.72 -11.87 -11.36
CA PRO A 103 9.22 -11.52 -12.68
C PRO A 103 7.69 -11.59 -12.81
N GLU A 104 7.02 -12.35 -11.93
CA GLU A 104 5.56 -12.49 -11.92
C GLU A 104 4.86 -11.37 -11.14
N TRP A 105 5.59 -10.58 -10.36
CA TRP A 105 5.04 -9.38 -9.75
C TRP A 105 4.84 -8.31 -10.82
N LEU A 106 3.60 -7.83 -10.94
CA LEU A 106 3.23 -6.78 -11.89
C LEU A 106 3.18 -5.41 -11.21
N VAL A 107 2.96 -5.37 -9.90
CA VAL A 107 2.89 -4.15 -9.11
C VAL A 107 3.43 -4.35 -7.69
N GLU A 108 4.13 -3.34 -7.19
CA GLU A 108 4.50 -3.20 -5.78
C GLU A 108 4.09 -1.80 -5.30
N MET A 109 3.52 -1.71 -4.10
CA MET A 109 3.09 -0.43 -3.51
C MET A 109 3.71 -0.19 -2.14
N VAL A 110 4.29 0.99 -1.95
CA VAL A 110 4.81 1.46 -0.66
C VAL A 110 3.95 2.60 -0.15
N VAL A 111 3.43 2.46 1.07
CA VAL A 111 2.44 3.37 1.65
C VAL A 111 2.95 3.98 2.95
N THR A 112 2.75 5.29 3.08
CA THR A 112 2.87 6.00 4.35
C THR A 112 1.52 6.61 4.69
N ALA A 113 1.07 6.47 5.93
CA ALA A 113 -0.24 6.95 6.39
C ALA A 113 -0.16 7.57 7.78
N ALA A 114 -1.19 8.32 8.17
CA ALA A 114 -1.37 8.79 9.54
C ALA A 114 -2.17 7.76 10.36
N VAL A 115 -1.84 7.60 11.63
CA VAL A 115 -2.73 6.92 12.60
C VAL A 115 -4.00 7.76 12.75
N ALA A 116 -5.17 7.14 12.84
CA ALA A 116 -6.38 7.87 13.21
C ALA A 116 -6.22 8.29 14.68
N GLU A 117 -6.08 9.59 14.96
CA GLU A 117 -6.20 10.05 16.34
C GLU A 117 -7.56 9.58 16.88
N PRO A 118 -7.64 9.11 18.14
CA PRO A 118 -8.94 9.07 18.78
C PRO A 118 -9.48 10.50 18.72
N VAL A 119 -10.66 10.69 18.14
CA VAL A 119 -11.36 11.99 18.16
C VAL A 119 -11.37 12.45 19.61
N SER A 120 -10.49 13.41 19.92
CA SER A 120 -10.41 14.00 21.25
C SER A 120 -11.76 14.65 21.49
N ARG A 121 -12.48 14.13 22.48
CA ARG A 121 -13.60 14.83 23.10
C ARG A 121 -13.05 15.86 24.07
#